data_AF-A0A1S0TWD7-F1
#
_entry.id   AF-A0A1S0TWD7-F1
#
_cell.length_a   1.000
_cell.length_b   1.000
_cell.length_c   1.000
_cell.angle_alpha   90.00
_cell.angle_beta   90.00
_cell.angle_gamma   90.00
#
_symmetry.space_group_name_H-M   'P 1'
#
loop_
_entity.id
_entity.type
_entity.pdbx_description
1 polymer ?
#
loop_
_entity_poly.entity_id
_entity_poly.type
_entity_poly.pdbx_seq_one_letter_code
_entity_poly.pdbx_strand_id
1 'polypeptide(L)'
;MASSPPGGGCFWTLRSIVFLLNLFFWLSGLFVLVLGLWLLLDRSVNDVLTANSPSQTSDHFPLICYLLIGTGTLMALIGGLGCCGAWRLNQGMLTGFFIILLLVFCLQLAAAILAYSQQEFIRRYIDQSMYRIVQELYATQPSYKELFDNIQSEV
;
A
#
# COMPACT_ATOMS: atom_id res chain seq x y z
N MET A 1 -22.99 38.18 -31.31
CA MET A 1 -21.69 38.54 -30.70
C MET A 1 -21.97 39.01 -29.27
N ALA A 2 -21.34 38.35 -28.29
CA ALA A 2 -21.19 38.63 -26.84
C ALA A 2 -21.30 37.29 -26.07
N SER A 3 -20.29 36.42 -26.16
CA SER A 3 -19.19 36.24 -25.18
C SER A 3 -19.60 35.45 -23.92
N SER A 4 -19.56 34.13 -24.04
CA SER A 4 -19.61 33.17 -22.93
C SER A 4 -18.45 33.42 -21.95
N PRO A 5 -18.66 33.41 -20.62
CA PRO A 5 -17.56 33.55 -19.67
C PRO A 5 -16.66 32.29 -19.66
N PRO A 6 -15.36 32.40 -19.94
CA PRO A 6 -14.40 31.29 -19.83
C PRO A 6 -13.89 31.20 -18.39
N GLY A 7 -14.14 30.10 -17.67
CA GLY A 7 -13.48 29.88 -16.38
C GLY A 7 -14.12 28.91 -15.38
N GLY A 8 -15.34 28.41 -15.60
CA GLY A 8 -16.03 27.56 -14.62
C GLY A 8 -15.64 26.07 -14.61
N GLY A 9 -15.00 25.57 -15.67
CA GLY A 9 -14.73 24.14 -15.86
C GLY A 9 -13.59 23.58 -15.01
N CYS A 10 -12.53 24.36 -14.77
CA CYS A 10 -11.33 23.90 -14.08
C CYS A 10 -11.58 23.54 -12.60
N PHE A 11 -12.42 24.32 -11.91
CA PHE A 11 -12.78 24.03 -10.53
C PHE A 11 -13.62 22.75 -10.39
N TRP A 12 -14.53 22.50 -11.35
CA TRP A 12 -15.36 21.31 -11.38
C TRP A 12 -14.57 20.04 -11.73
N THR A 13 -13.62 20.12 -12.67
CA THR A 13 -12.73 19.00 -13.00
C THR A 13 -11.80 18.66 -11.85
N LEU A 14 -11.18 19.66 -11.21
CA LEU A 14 -10.34 19.46 -10.03
C LEU A 14 -11.12 18.80 -8.88
N ARG A 15 -12.33 19.28 -8.61
CA ARG A 15 -13.18 18.70 -7.55
C ARG A 15 -13.60 17.26 -7.85
N SER A 16 -13.89 16.94 -9.11
CA SER A 16 -14.22 15.58 -9.55
C SER A 16 -13.02 14.64 -9.48
N ILE A 17 -11.83 15.08 -9.90
CA ILE A 17 -10.58 14.31 -9.82
C ILE A 17 -10.24 13.99 -8.37
N VAL A 18 -10.32 14.97 -7.46
CA VAL A 18 -10.06 14.75 -6.03
C VAL A 18 -11.04 13.75 -5.43
N PHE A 19 -12.32 13.80 -5.82
CA PHE A 19 -13.32 12.82 -5.39
C PHE A 19 -13.01 11.40 -5.88
N LEU A 20 -12.69 11.25 -7.17
CA LEU A 20 -12.37 9.96 -7.77
C LEU A 20 -11.09 9.34 -7.20
N LEU A 21 -10.04 10.13 -7.01
CA LEU A 21 -8.78 9.67 -6.41
C LEU A 21 -8.98 9.22 -4.96
N ASN A 22 -9.81 9.94 -4.21
CA ASN A 22 -10.17 9.59 -2.84
C ASN A 22 -10.99 8.29 -2.78
N LEU A 23 -11.95 8.12 -3.70
CA LEU A 23 -12.72 6.88 -3.83
C LEU A 23 -11.82 5.70 -4.21
N PHE A 24 -10.90 5.88 -5.14
CA PHE A 24 -9.94 4.84 -5.53
C PHE A 24 -9.04 4.46 -4.35
N PHE A 25 -8.53 5.44 -3.61
CA PHE A 25 -7.70 5.22 -2.42
C PHE A 25 -8.45 4.50 -1.30
N TRP A 26 -9.74 4.80 -1.16
CA TRP A 26 -10.61 4.10 -0.23
C TRP A 26 -10.78 2.62 -0.61
N LEU A 27 -11.08 2.35 -1.89
CA LEU A 27 -11.21 0.98 -2.40
C LEU A 27 -9.90 0.20 -2.29
N SER A 28 -8.75 0.83 -2.59
CA SER A 28 -7.45 0.19 -2.43
C SER A 28 -7.13 -0.10 -0.96
N GLY A 29 -7.49 0.80 -0.04
CA GLY A 29 -7.37 0.58 1.40
C GLY A 29 -8.18 -0.64 1.88
N LEU A 30 -9.41 -0.79 1.41
CA LEU A 30 -10.24 -1.97 1.69
C LEU A 30 -9.64 -3.25 1.11
N PHE A 31 -9.10 -3.19 -0.11
CA PHE A 31 -8.43 -4.33 -0.72
C PHE A 31 -7.20 -4.78 0.07
N VAL A 32 -6.33 -3.83 0.45
CA VAL A 32 -5.14 -4.11 1.27
C VAL A 32 -5.53 -4.65 2.65
N LEU A 33 -6.61 -4.16 3.25
CA LEU A 33 -7.16 -4.70 4.49
C LEU A 33 -7.55 -6.18 4.36
N VAL A 34 -8.32 -6.50 3.32
CA VAL A 34 -8.76 -7.87 3.05
C VAL A 34 -7.56 -8.77 2.82
N LEU A 35 -6.57 -8.32 2.04
CA LEU A 35 -5.32 -9.07 1.84
C LEU A 35 -4.54 -9.28 3.13
N GLY A 36 -4.38 -8.24 3.95
CA GLY A 36 -3.68 -8.33 5.23
C GLY A 36 -4.37 -9.29 6.19
N LEU A 37 -5.70 -9.25 6.23
CA LEU A 37 -6.49 -10.18 7.05
C LEU A 37 -6.42 -11.61 6.50
N TRP A 38 -6.47 -11.79 5.18
CA TRP A 38 -6.33 -13.09 4.51
C TRP A 38 -4.98 -13.73 4.82
N LEU A 39 -3.88 -12.98 4.66
CA LEU A 39 -2.52 -13.40 4.99
C LEU A 39 -2.35 -13.80 6.46
N LEU A 40 -3.04 -13.10 7.37
CA LEU A 40 -2.97 -13.40 8.81
C LEU A 40 -3.83 -14.61 9.20
N LEU A 41 -5.01 -14.77 8.61
CA LEU A 41 -5.99 -15.79 8.97
C LEU A 41 -5.72 -17.16 8.34
N ASP A 42 -5.19 -17.18 7.12
CA ASP A 42 -4.95 -18.43 6.42
C ASP A 42 -3.67 -19.09 6.94
N ARG A 43 -3.87 -20.13 7.76
CA ARG A 43 -2.79 -20.89 8.40
C ARG A 43 -1.83 -21.52 7.41
N SER A 44 -2.30 -21.86 6.20
CA SER A 44 -1.46 -22.51 5.20
C SER A 44 -0.41 -21.55 4.65
N VAL A 45 -0.78 -20.30 4.36
CA VAL A 45 0.15 -19.25 3.96
C VAL A 45 0.98 -18.74 5.12
N ASN A 46 0.40 -18.63 6.31
CA ASN A 46 1.11 -18.17 7.51
C ASN A 46 2.19 -19.19 7.92
N ASP A 47 1.90 -20.50 7.92
CA ASP A 47 2.88 -21.55 8.22
C ASP A 47 3.93 -21.69 7.13
N VAL A 48 3.57 -21.59 5.85
CA VAL A 48 4.56 -21.56 4.76
C VAL A 48 5.47 -20.34 4.92
N LEU A 49 4.93 -19.13 5.05
CA LEU A 49 5.72 -17.90 5.11
C LEU A 49 6.56 -17.78 6.40
N THR A 50 6.10 -18.39 7.50
CA THR A 50 6.82 -18.44 8.78
C THR A 50 7.85 -19.58 8.84
N ALA A 51 7.55 -20.74 8.23
CA ALA A 51 8.51 -21.84 8.08
C ALA A 51 9.63 -21.52 7.08
N ASN A 52 9.37 -20.58 6.16
CA ASN A 52 10.30 -20.03 5.19
C ASN A 52 11.18 -18.88 5.75
N SER A 53 11.33 -18.81 7.07
CA SER A 53 12.20 -17.87 7.76
C SER A 53 13.04 -18.64 8.79
N PRO A 54 14.16 -19.29 8.40
CA PRO A 54 14.92 -20.11 9.31
C PRO A 54 15.87 -19.19 10.07
N SER A 55 15.80 -19.24 11.38
CA SER A 55 16.69 -18.53 12.31
C SER A 55 16.52 -17.00 12.35
N GLN A 56 15.82 -16.57 13.39
CA GLN A 56 15.70 -15.19 13.91
C GLN A 56 14.74 -14.21 13.21
N THR A 57 13.93 -14.65 12.24
CA THR A 57 12.95 -13.77 11.55
C THR A 57 11.49 -14.09 11.83
N SER A 58 11.22 -15.06 12.71
CA SER A 58 9.87 -15.49 13.11
C SER A 58 9.01 -14.35 13.70
N ASP A 59 9.62 -13.28 14.18
CA ASP A 59 8.91 -12.12 14.75
C ASP A 59 8.53 -11.03 13.72
N HIS A 60 9.08 -11.08 12.50
CA HIS A 60 8.90 -10.00 11.52
C HIS A 60 7.78 -10.25 10.50
N PHE A 61 7.42 -11.50 10.22
CA PHE A 61 6.28 -11.81 9.36
C PHE A 61 4.93 -11.33 9.92
N PRO A 62 4.57 -11.63 11.20
CA PRO A 62 3.37 -11.07 11.79
C PRO A 62 3.42 -9.53 11.80
N LEU A 63 4.61 -8.94 11.99
CA LEU A 63 4.80 -7.50 11.92
C LEU A 63 4.45 -6.94 10.52
N ILE A 64 4.84 -7.60 9.43
CA ILE A 64 4.47 -7.20 8.05
C ILE A 64 2.95 -7.30 7.85
N CYS A 65 2.32 -8.38 8.32
CA CYS A 65 0.86 -8.54 8.24
C CYS A 65 0.12 -7.45 9.04
N TYR A 66 0.57 -7.15 10.26
CA TYR A 66 0.03 -6.05 11.07
C TYR A 66 0.27 -4.68 10.43
N LEU A 67 1.41 -4.46 9.76
CA LEU A 67 1.62 -3.24 8.98
C LEU A 67 0.68 -3.15 7.78
N LEU A 68 0.41 -4.26 7.07
CA LEU A 68 -0.55 -4.30 5.97
C LEU A 68 -1.97 -3.96 6.45
N ILE A 69 -2.40 -4.57 7.56
CA ILE A 69 -3.70 -4.29 8.19
C ILE A 69 -3.75 -2.85 8.73
N GLY A 70 -2.70 -2.38 9.39
CA GLY A 70 -2.63 -1.03 9.94
C GLY A 70 -2.68 0.04 8.85
N THR A 71 -1.87 -0.12 7.81
CA THR A 71 -1.86 0.79 6.65
C THR A 71 -3.17 0.75 5.89
N GLY A 72 -3.72 -0.44 5.59
CA GLY A 72 -5.03 -0.57 4.95
C GLY A 72 -6.16 0.08 5.76
N THR A 73 -6.15 -0.07 7.09
CA THR A 73 -7.13 0.56 7.98
C THR A 73 -7.01 2.07 7.91
N LEU A 74 -5.79 2.60 8.00
CA LEU A 74 -5.53 4.02 7.89
C LEU A 74 -5.98 4.58 6.54
N MET A 75 -5.69 3.88 5.44
CA MET A 75 -6.11 4.26 4.09
C MET A 75 -7.65 4.25 3.96
N ALA A 76 -8.32 3.22 4.47
CA ALA A 76 -9.78 3.11 4.45
C ALA A 76 -10.46 4.16 5.35
N LEU A 77 -9.87 4.52 6.49
CA LEU A 77 -10.39 5.58 7.36
C LEU A 77 -10.23 6.96 6.70
N ILE A 78 -9.03 7.27 6.18
CA ILE A 78 -8.78 8.53 5.48
C ILE A 78 -9.70 8.63 4.25
N GLY A 79 -9.81 7.57 3.46
CA GLY A 79 -10.69 7.51 2.29
C GLY A 79 -12.18 7.58 2.63
N GLY A 80 -12.61 6.95 3.73
CA GLY A 80 -14.00 6.93 4.17
C GLY A 80 -14.46 8.27 4.73
N LEU A 81 -13.60 8.96 5.48
CA LEU A 81 -13.78 10.35 5.88
C LEU A 81 -13.83 11.29 4.67
N GLY A 82 -13.06 10.97 3.64
CA GLY A 82 -13.09 11.61 2.33
C GLY A 82 -14.42 11.47 1.59
N CYS A 83 -14.99 10.27 1.56
CA CYS A 83 -16.27 9.97 0.91
C CYS A 83 -17.46 10.59 1.69
N CYS A 84 -17.47 10.49 3.03
CA CYS A 84 -18.41 11.22 3.88
C CYS A 84 -18.25 12.76 3.74
N GLY A 85 -17.02 13.20 3.52
CA GLY A 85 -16.57 14.54 3.08
C GLY A 85 -17.35 15.09 1.90
N ALA A 86 -17.48 14.26 0.86
CA ALA A 86 -18.13 14.62 -0.39
C ALA A 86 -19.66 14.55 -0.31
N TRP A 87 -20.21 13.66 0.53
CA TRP A 87 -21.66 13.49 0.69
C TRP A 87 -22.32 14.61 1.51
N ARG A 88 -21.60 15.22 2.46
CA ARG A 88 -22.07 16.48 3.06
C ARG A 88 -21.70 17.62 2.13
N LEU A 89 -22.72 18.30 1.59
CA LEU A 89 -22.65 19.46 0.70
C LEU A 89 -22.03 20.71 1.38
N ASN A 90 -20.93 20.57 2.10
CA ASN A 90 -20.23 21.64 2.80
C ASN A 90 -18.79 21.76 2.27
N GLN A 91 -18.50 22.87 1.59
CA GLN A 91 -17.24 23.09 0.90
C GLN A 91 -16.01 23.09 1.84
N GLY A 92 -16.17 23.37 3.14
CA GLY A 92 -15.07 23.39 4.11
C GLY A 92 -14.47 22.02 4.45
N MET A 93 -15.24 20.93 4.33
CA MET A 93 -14.76 19.59 4.71
C MET A 93 -13.80 18.99 3.67
N LEU A 94 -13.90 19.42 2.40
CA LEU A 94 -12.98 19.00 1.34
C LEU A 94 -11.60 19.66 1.49
N THR A 95 -11.54 20.90 1.99
CA THR A 95 -10.27 21.61 2.25
C THR A 95 -9.50 20.97 3.40
N GLY A 96 -10.17 20.58 4.49
CA GLY A 96 -9.53 19.86 5.59
C GLY A 96 -8.93 18.52 5.14
N PHE A 97 -9.65 17.79 4.29
CA PHE A 97 -9.14 16.55 3.69
C PHE A 97 -7.90 16.77 2.82
N PHE A 98 -7.90 17.84 2.01
CA PHE A 98 -6.73 18.20 1.19
C PHE A 98 -5.49 18.51 2.03
N ILE A 99 -5.65 19.19 3.17
CA ILE A 99 -4.54 19.47 4.11
C ILE A 99 -3.99 18.16 4.70
N ILE A 100 -4.86 17.22 5.08
CA ILE A 100 -4.44 15.91 5.59
C ILE A 100 -3.67 15.13 4.53
N LEU A 101 -4.14 15.11 3.28
CA LEU A 101 -3.41 14.48 2.17
C LEU A 101 -2.05 15.12 1.91
N LEU A 102 -1.97 16.46 1.93
CA LEU A 102 -0.69 17.16 1.79
C LEU A 102 0.28 16.82 2.92
N LEU A 103 -0.20 16.74 4.16
CA LEU A 103 0.63 16.33 5.30
C LEU A 103 1.14 14.90 5.15
N VAL A 104 0.27 13.97 4.72
CA VAL A 104 0.67 12.58 4.43
C VAL A 104 1.71 12.54 3.30
N PHE A 105 1.55 13.35 2.26
CA PHE A 105 2.52 13.44 1.16
C PHE A 105 3.88 13.97 1.63
N CYS A 106 3.90 15.01 2.46
CA CYS A 106 5.14 15.51 3.07
C CYS A 106 5.82 14.45 3.94
N LEU A 107 5.04 13.70 4.73
CA LEU A 107 5.57 12.60 5.55
C LEU A 107 6.15 11.47 4.68
N GLN A 108 5.47 11.12 3.59
CA GLN A 108 5.95 10.12 2.63
C GLN A 108 7.24 10.57 1.94
N LEU A 109 7.35 11.84 1.54
CA LEU A 109 8.58 12.40 0.99
C LEU A 109 9.72 12.36 2.00
N ALA A 110 9.47 12.72 3.26
CA ALA A 110 10.47 12.62 4.32
C ALA A 110 10.93 11.17 4.53
N ALA A 111 10.00 10.22 4.58
CA ALA A 111 10.31 8.79 4.68
C ALA A 111 11.11 8.29 3.46
N ALA A 112 10.75 8.71 2.25
CA ALA A 112 11.47 8.35 1.02
C ALA A 112 12.91 8.90 1.01
N ILE A 113 13.11 10.13 1.47
CA ILE A 113 14.45 10.73 1.60
C ILE A 113 15.28 9.99 2.64
N LEU A 114 14.69 9.64 3.79
CA LEU A 114 15.36 8.84 4.82
C LEU A 114 15.73 7.44 4.30
N ALA A 115 14.83 6.80 3.57
CA ALA A 115 15.08 5.50 2.94
C ALA A 115 16.20 5.60 1.89
N TYR A 116 16.19 6.64 1.05
CA TYR A 116 17.25 6.88 0.08
C TYR A 116 18.60 7.14 0.74
N SER A 117 18.62 7.90 1.84
CA SER A 117 19.84 8.16 2.61
C SER A 117 20.45 6.89 3.21
N GLN A 118 19.65 5.86 3.48
CA GLN A 118 20.08 4.58 4.05
C GLN A 118 19.99 3.43 3.03
N GLN A 119 20.07 3.76 1.73
CA GLN A 119 19.85 2.80 0.65
C GLN A 119 20.79 1.59 0.74
N GLU A 120 22.04 1.78 1.14
CA GLU A 120 23.02 0.69 1.29
C GLU A 120 22.62 -0.32 2.38
N PHE A 121 22.09 0.18 3.51
CA PHE A 121 21.61 -0.69 4.59
C PHE A 121 20.36 -1.48 4.14
N ILE A 122 19.43 -0.80 3.47
CA ILE A 122 18.20 -1.41 2.95
C ILE A 122 18.52 -2.45 1.87
N ARG A 123 19.44 -2.15 0.94
CA ARG A 123 19.88 -3.10 -0.10
C ARG A 123 20.46 -4.37 0.50
N ARG A 124 21.41 -4.24 1.44
CA ARG A 124 22.00 -5.40 2.12
C ARG A 124 20.95 -6.24 2.86
N TYR A 125 20.00 -5.58 3.50
CA TYR A 125 18.90 -6.26 4.19
C TYR A 125 18.01 -7.03 3.21
N ILE A 126 17.64 -6.42 2.07
CA ILE A 126 16.82 -7.05 1.03
C ILE A 126 17.58 -8.21 0.37
N ASP A 127 18.84 -8.03 -0.01
CA ASP A 127 19.66 -9.07 -0.65
C ASP A 127 19.79 -10.28 0.26
N GLN A 128 20.14 -10.06 1.53
CA GLN A 128 20.26 -11.13 2.52
C GLN A 128 18.92 -11.84 2.77
N SER A 129 17.81 -11.11 2.70
CA SER A 129 16.46 -11.69 2.82
C SER A 129 16.13 -12.55 1.60
N MET A 130 16.41 -12.07 0.39
CA MET A 130 16.14 -12.79 -0.86
C MET A 130 16.95 -14.07 -0.96
N TYR A 131 18.25 -14.02 -0.63
CA TYR A 131 19.11 -15.21 -0.62
C TYR A 131 18.58 -16.31 0.30
N ARG A 132 18.05 -15.93 1.46
CA ARG A 132 17.46 -16.88 2.42
C ARG A 132 16.17 -17.51 1.89
N ILE A 133 15.27 -16.69 1.34
CA ILE A 133 14.00 -17.15 0.77
C ILE A 133 14.28 -18.16 -0.35
N VAL A 134 15.21 -17.86 -1.25
CA VAL A 134 15.56 -18.75 -2.35
C VAL A 134 16.20 -20.04 -1.84
N GLN A 135 17.09 -19.99 -0.86
CA GLN A 135 17.71 -21.23 -0.36
C GLN A 135 16.73 -22.15 0.38
N GLU A 136 15.74 -21.59 1.08
CA GLU A 136 14.85 -22.39 1.92
C GLU A 136 13.58 -22.87 1.19
N LEU A 137 12.88 -22.00 0.42
CA LEU A 137 11.69 -22.41 -0.33
C LEU A 137 12.04 -23.35 -1.48
N TYR A 138 13.06 -22.97 -2.26
CA TYR A 138 13.39 -23.64 -3.52
C TYR A 138 13.93 -25.04 -3.30
N ALA A 139 14.59 -25.27 -2.15
CA ALA A 139 15.10 -26.58 -1.76
C ALA A 139 14.03 -27.50 -1.14
N THR A 140 13.02 -26.92 -0.47
CA THR A 140 12.09 -27.68 0.38
C THR A 140 10.77 -28.00 -0.31
N GLN A 141 10.28 -27.13 -1.22
CA GLN A 141 8.93 -27.27 -1.78
C GLN A 141 8.90 -27.22 -3.32
N PRO A 142 8.43 -28.30 -3.99
CA PRO A 142 8.41 -28.38 -5.46
C PRO A 142 7.43 -27.39 -6.10
N SER A 143 6.36 -27.00 -5.40
CA SER A 143 5.36 -26.06 -5.92
C SER A 143 5.89 -24.64 -6.11
N TYR A 144 6.78 -24.17 -5.22
CA TYR A 144 7.41 -22.85 -5.38
C TYR A 144 8.46 -22.85 -6.47
N LYS A 145 9.20 -23.96 -6.61
CA LYS A 145 10.14 -24.16 -7.71
C LYS A 145 9.46 -24.01 -9.08
N GLU A 146 8.30 -24.64 -9.28
CA GLU A 146 7.56 -24.52 -10.54
C GLU A 146 6.99 -23.12 -10.78
N LEU A 147 6.51 -22.43 -9.74
CA LEU A 147 6.01 -21.06 -9.87
C LEU A 147 7.11 -20.07 -10.26
N PHE A 148 8.29 -20.16 -9.62
CA PHE A 148 9.43 -19.31 -9.96
C PHE A 148 10.03 -19.65 -11.32
N ASP A 149 10.17 -20.94 -11.66
CA ASP A 149 10.63 -21.37 -12.99
C ASP A 149 9.68 -20.86 -14.09
N ASN A 150 8.37 -20.88 -13.87
CA ASN A 150 7.40 -20.34 -14.83
C ASN A 150 7.57 -18.82 -15.01
N ILE A 151 7.72 -18.05 -13.93
CA ILE A 151 7.94 -16.59 -14.00
C ILE A 151 9.27 -16.26 -14.70
N GLN A 152 10.34 -17.02 -14.44
CA GLN A 152 11.64 -16.80 -15.07
C GLN A 152 11.71 -17.26 -16.52
N SER A 153 10.91 -18.27 -16.91
CA SER A 153 10.84 -18.75 -18.29
C SER A 153 10.05 -17.84 -19.23
N GLU A 154 9.29 -16.90 -18.66
CA GLU A 154 8.44 -15.96 -19.40
C GLU A 154 9.14 -14.62 -19.70
N VAL A 155 10.39 -14.45 -19.25
CA VAL A 155 11.30 -13.33 -19.57
C VAL A 155 12.35 -13.76 -20.58
#